data_AF-A0A6J3R929-F1
#
_entry.id   AF-A0A6J3R929-F1
#
_cell.length_a   1.000
_cell.length_b   1.000
_cell.length_c   1.000
_cell.angle_alpha   90.00
_cell.angle_beta   90.00
_cell.angle_gamma   90.00
#
_symmetry.space_group_name_H-M   'P 1'
#
loop_
_entity.id
_entity.type
_entity.pdbx_description
1 polymer ?
#
loop_
_entity_poly.entity_id
_entity_poly.type
_entity_poly.pdbx_seq_one_letter_code
_entity_poly.pdbx_strand_id
1 'polypeptide(L)'
;HYVPIAELKEKIDRCSGKKLEDGPKFLKSGDAAIVDMVPGKPMCVESFSDYPPLGRFAVCDMRQTVAVGVIKAVDKKAAGAGKVTKSAQKAQKAK
;
A
#
# COMPACT_ATOMS: atom_id res chain seq x y z
N HIS A 1 -8.87 9.30 -1.56
CA HIS A 1 -9.56 8.29 -0.73
C HIS A 1 -8.84 8.21 0.61
N TYR A 2 -9.57 8.03 1.71
CA TYR A 2 -8.96 8.03 3.05
C TYR A 2 -8.31 6.68 3.36
N VAL A 3 -7.03 6.71 3.71
CA VAL A 3 -6.24 5.55 4.13
C VAL A 3 -5.47 5.97 5.40
N PRO A 4 -5.97 5.63 6.60
CA PRO A 4 -5.26 5.92 7.84
C PRO A 4 -3.96 5.12 7.93
N ILE A 5 -2.96 5.73 8.57
CA ILE A 5 -1.75 5.05 9.00
C ILE A 5 -2.11 4.27 10.26
N ALA A 6 -1.95 2.96 10.23
CA ALA A 6 -2.27 2.08 11.35
C ALA A 6 -1.12 2.02 12.35
N GLU A 7 0.11 1.85 11.85
CA GLU A 7 1.30 1.73 12.69
C GLU A 7 2.53 2.31 11.98
N LEU A 8 3.37 3.00 12.76
CA LEU A 8 4.70 3.40 12.33
C LEU A 8 5.69 2.32 12.79
N LYS A 9 6.06 1.41 11.89
CA LYS A 9 6.94 0.29 12.25
C LYS A 9 8.36 0.76 12.53
N GLU A 10 8.94 1.49 11.58
CA GLU A 10 10.36 1.82 11.64
C GLU A 10 10.61 3.20 11.03
N LYS A 11 11.48 3.98 11.66
CA LYS A 11 12.12 5.12 11.02
C LYS A 11 13.37 4.62 10.29
N ILE A 12 13.55 5.04 9.05
CA ILE A 12 14.69 4.65 8.21
C ILE A 12 15.44 5.87 7.69
N ASP A 13 16.74 5.67 7.44
CA ASP A 13 17.54 6.62 6.69
C ASP A 13 17.11 6.60 5.21
N ARG A 14 16.81 7.78 4.67
CA ARG A 14 16.33 7.97 3.31
C ARG A 14 17.35 7.57 2.23
N CYS A 15 18.64 7.69 2.51
CA CYS A 15 19.72 7.40 1.56
C CYS A 15 20.17 5.94 1.65
N SER A 16 20.38 5.45 2.88
CA SER A 16 20.93 4.11 3.09
C SER A 16 19.87 3.01 3.26
N GLY A 17 18.62 3.38 3.53
CA GLY A 17 17.54 2.45 3.84
C GLY A 17 17.71 1.72 5.17
N LYS A 18 18.74 2.08 5.96
CA LYS A 18 19.01 1.46 7.26
C LYS A 18 18.02 1.96 8.30
N LYS A 19 17.62 1.05 9.18
CA LYS A 19 16.76 1.34 10.32
C LYS A 19 17.48 2.25 11.32
N LEU A 20 16.78 3.29 11.75
CA LEU A 20 17.24 4.25 12.75
C LEU A 20 16.55 4.04 14.09
N GLU A 21 15.23 3.83 14.08
CA GLU A 21 14.42 3.70 15.29
C GLU A 21 13.26 2.72 15.05
N ASP A 22 12.95 1.92 16.06
CA ASP A 22 11.77 1.04 16.13
C ASP A 22 10.58 1.79 16.74
N GLY A 23 9.42 1.72 16.10
CA GLY A 23 8.18 2.26 16.65
C GLY A 23 8.22 3.77 16.95
N PRO A 24 8.64 4.65 16.01
CA PRO A 24 8.73 6.07 16.29
C PRO A 24 7.36 6.67 16.63
N LYS A 25 7.30 7.56 17.63
CA LYS A 25 6.02 8.20 18.04
C LYS A 25 5.46 9.18 17.01
N PHE A 26 6.32 9.82 16.22
CA PHE A 26 5.94 10.75 15.16
C PHE A 26 7.03 10.83 14.08
N LEU A 27 6.64 11.28 12.89
CA LEU A 27 7.55 11.57 11.77
C LEU A 27 7.53 13.06 11.45
N LYS A 28 8.67 13.61 11.04
CA LYS A 28 8.81 15.00 10.60
C LYS A 28 9.15 15.07 9.11
N SER A 29 9.01 16.26 8.53
CA SER A 29 9.43 16.52 7.15
C SER A 29 10.91 16.13 6.95
N GLY A 30 11.17 15.31 5.93
CA GLY A 30 12.50 14.80 5.60
C GLY A 30 12.78 13.39 6.13
N ASP A 31 11.97 12.90 7.08
CA ASP A 31 12.08 11.52 7.56
C ASP A 31 11.57 10.52 6.52
N ALA A 32 12.16 9.33 6.51
CA ALA A 32 11.64 8.17 5.81
C ALA A 32 11.24 7.10 6.84
N ALA A 33 10.20 6.32 6.53
CA ALA A 33 9.69 5.31 7.45
C ALA A 33 9.05 4.14 6.71
N ILE A 34 8.95 3.02 7.41
CA ILE A 34 8.11 1.88 7.05
C ILE A 34 6.85 1.99 7.88
N VAL A 35 5.70 1.98 7.21
CA VAL A 35 4.39 2.20 7.82
C VAL A 35 3.42 1.14 7.35
N ASP A 36 2.54 0.71 8.25
CA ASP A 36 1.39 -0.12 7.91
C ASP A 36 0.18 0.77 7.69
N MET A 37 -0.52 0.53 6.59
CA MET A 37 -1.67 1.32 6.16
C MET A 37 -2.87 0.41 5.94
N VAL A 38 -4.02 0.80 6.50
CA VAL A 38 -5.27 0.04 6.33
C VAL A 38 -6.27 0.91 5.59
N PRO A 39 -6.63 0.59 4.34
CA PRO A 39 -7.57 1.41 3.58
C PRO A 39 -8.99 1.29 4.12
N GLY A 40 -9.67 2.42 4.32
CA GLY A 40 -11.05 2.44 4.82
C GLY A 40 -12.11 2.03 3.78
N LYS A 41 -11.73 1.94 2.50
CA LYS A 41 -12.58 1.47 1.40
C LYS A 41 -11.85 0.37 0.62
N PRO A 42 -12.56 -0.56 -0.04
CA PRO A 42 -11.92 -1.56 -0.90
C PRO A 42 -11.02 -0.90 -1.94
N MET A 43 -9.74 -1.30 -1.94
CA MET A 43 -8.71 -0.76 -2.80
C MET A 43 -7.86 -1.91 -3.33
N CYS A 44 -7.49 -1.85 -4.60
CA CYS A 44 -6.56 -2.79 -5.22
C CYS A 44 -5.19 -2.12 -5.33
N VAL A 45 -4.19 -2.70 -4.68
CA VAL A 45 -2.80 -2.26 -4.71
C VAL A 45 -1.90 -3.48 -4.79
N GLU A 46 -0.70 -3.30 -5.32
CA GLU A 46 0.27 -4.38 -5.48
C GLU A 46 1.63 -3.95 -4.94
N SER A 47 2.49 -4.93 -4.63
CA SER A 47 3.88 -4.62 -4.27
C SER A 47 4.57 -3.93 -5.44
N PHE A 48 5.46 -2.99 -5.14
CA PHE A 48 6.19 -2.26 -6.18
C PHE A 48 7.09 -3.19 -7.01
N SER A 49 7.62 -4.25 -6.39
CA SER A 49 8.46 -5.23 -7.07
C SER A 49 7.66 -6.09 -8.06
N ASP A 50 6.42 -6.45 -7.73
CA ASP A 50 5.58 -7.31 -8.59
C ASP A 50 4.88 -6.52 -9.68
N TYR A 51 4.34 -5.35 -9.35
CA TYR A 51 3.63 -4.50 -10.30
C TYR A 51 3.89 -3.01 -10.03
N PRO A 52 5.02 -2.46 -10.54
CA PRO A 52 5.45 -1.09 -10.28
C PRO A 52 4.39 0.00 -10.48
N PRO A 53 3.50 -0.08 -11.50
CA PRO A 53 2.47 0.94 -11.71
C PRO A 53 1.43 1.03 -10.58
N LEU A 54 1.14 -0.06 -9.85
CA LEU A 54 0.18 -0.07 -8.73
C LEU A 54 0.86 0.01 -7.36
N GLY A 55 2.19 -0.03 -7.32
CA GLY A 55 2.97 0.03 -6.08
C GLY A 55 3.45 1.43 -5.69
N ARG A 56 3.23 2.46 -6.51
CA ARG A 56 3.60 3.86 -6.19
C ARG A 56 2.36 4.64 -5.73
N PHE A 57 2.50 5.41 -4.67
CA PHE A 57 1.41 6.25 -4.17
C PHE A 57 1.89 7.60 -3.65
N ALA A 58 0.97 8.56 -3.66
CA ALA A 58 1.14 9.86 -3.04
C ALA A 58 0.16 9.99 -1.87
N VAL A 59 0.63 10.55 -0.76
CA VAL A 59 -0.20 10.89 0.40
C VAL A 59 -0.50 12.38 0.31
N CYS A 60 -1.78 12.72 0.30
CA CYS A 60 -2.22 14.10 0.22
C CYS A 60 -3.09 14.47 1.42
N ASP A 61 -2.80 15.61 2.04
CA ASP A 61 -3.64 16.24 3.05
C ASP A 61 -3.94 17.69 2.63
N MET A 62 -5.17 18.15 2.83
CA MET A 62 -5.62 19.50 2.45
C MET A 62 -5.13 20.02 1.07
N ARG A 63 -5.23 19.19 0.02
CA ARG A 63 -4.77 19.48 -1.37
C ARG A 63 -3.26 19.61 -1.56
N GLN A 64 -2.47 19.27 -0.55
CA GLN A 64 -1.01 19.27 -0.62
C GLN A 64 -0.48 17.84 -0.51
N THR A 65 0.55 17.52 -1.30
CA THR A 65 1.26 16.25 -1.19
C THR A 65 2.17 16.30 0.02
N VAL A 66 1.87 15.52 1.05
CA VAL A 66 2.64 15.48 2.30
C VAL A 66 3.70 14.39 2.30
N ALA A 67 3.51 13.33 1.52
CA ALA A 67 4.50 12.26 1.36
C ALA A 67 4.33 11.52 0.02
N VAL A 68 5.38 10.81 -0.38
CA VAL A 68 5.37 9.85 -1.49
C VAL A 68 5.93 8.53 -1.00
N GLY A 69 5.40 7.42 -1.51
CA GLY A 69 5.76 6.09 -1.02
C GLY A 69 5.70 5.02 -2.09
N VAL A 70 6.35 3.90 -1.78
CA VAL A 70 6.29 2.66 -2.55
C VAL A 70 5.85 1.51 -1.64
N ILE A 71 5.02 0.63 -2.16
CA ILE A 71 4.46 -0.51 -1.43
C ILE A 71 5.48 -1.64 -1.40
N LYS A 72 5.90 -2.04 -0.19
CA LYS A 72 6.82 -3.16 0.00
C LYS A 72 6.11 -4.52 0.01
N ALA A 73 4.97 -4.60 0.69
CA ALA A 73 4.17 -5.81 0.83
C ALA A 73 2.68 -5.46 0.90
N VAL A 74 1.82 -6.40 0.51
CA VAL A 74 0.37 -6.26 0.56
C VAL A 74 -0.24 -7.54 1.12
N ASP A 75 -0.99 -7.41 2.20
CA ASP A 75 -1.85 -8.49 2.68
C ASP A 75 -3.13 -8.53 1.86
N LYS A 76 -3.17 -9.44 0.88
CA LYS A 76 -4.32 -9.59 -0.01
C LYS A 76 -5.48 -10.20 0.76
N LYS A 77 -6.62 -9.49 0.77
CA LYS A 77 -7.86 -10.04 1.31
C LYS A 77 -8.17 -11.37 0.63
N ALA A 78 -8.48 -12.40 1.42
CA ALA A 78 -8.84 -13.71 0.92
C ALA A 78 -9.92 -13.58 -0.17
N ALA A 79 -9.64 -14.12 -1.35
CA ALA A 79 -10.51 -14.01 -2.50
C ALA A 79 -11.81 -14.79 -2.22
N GLY A 80 -12.87 -14.07 -1.85
CA GLY A 80 -14.21 -14.59 -2.03
C GLY A 80 -14.47 -14.72 -3.54
N ALA A 81 -15.13 -15.80 -3.97
CA ALA A 81 -15.52 -15.96 -5.36
C ALA A 81 -16.41 -14.76 -5.76
N GLY A 82 -15.85 -13.82 -6.50
CA GLY A 82 -16.61 -12.70 -7.06
C GLY A 82 -17.72 -13.23 -7.96
N LYS A 83 -18.76 -12.42 -8.18
CA LYS A 83 -19.87 -12.80 -9.06
C LYS A 83 -19.32 -13.09 -10.47
N VAL A 84 -19.33 -14.37 -10.86
CA VAL A 84 -18.84 -14.80 -12.17
C VAL A 84 -19.92 -14.53 -13.23
N THR A 85 -19.54 -13.91 -14.33
CA THR A 85 -20.47 -13.66 -15.44
C THR A 85 -20.70 -14.95 -16.24
N LYS A 86 -21.87 -15.07 -16.89
CA LYS A 86 -22.22 -16.23 -17.73
C LYS A 86 -21.18 -16.46 -18.84
N SER A 87 -20.63 -15.39 -19.40
CA SER A 87 -19.57 -15.46 -20.41
C SER A 87 -18.27 -16.03 -19.84
N ALA A 88 -17.86 -15.63 -18.63
CA ALA A 88 -16.67 -16.17 -17.96
C ALA A 88 -16.82 -17.66 -17.62
N GLN A 89 -18.02 -18.10 -17.20
CA GLN A 89 -18.31 -19.53 -16.99
C GLN A 89 -18.19 -20.34 -18.28
N LYS A 90 -18.67 -19.79 -19.41
CA LYS A 90 -18.58 -20.46 -20.71
C LYS A 90 -17.12 -20.58 -21.18
N ALA A 91 -16.31 -19.55 -20.96
CA ALA A 91 -14.89 -19.56 -21.32
C ALA A 91 -14.07 -20.54 -20.45
N GLN A 92 -14.38 -20.66 -19.16
CA GLN A 92 -13.69 -21.60 -18.26
C GLN A 92 -14.01 -23.07 -18.59
N LYS A 93 -15.23 -23.38 -19.06
CA LYS A 93 -15.62 -24.74 -19.46
C LYS A 93 -15.10 -25.18 -20.83
N ALA A 94 -14.64 -24.24 -21.64
CA ALA A 94 -14.07 -24.50 -22.97
C ALA A 94 -12.54 -24.71 -22.94
N LYS A 95 -11.94 -24.57 -21.75
CA LYS A 95 -10.56 -24.90 -21.45
C LYS A 95 -10.53 -26.27 -20.75
#